data_AF-A0A1M4NBJ0-F1
#
_entry.id   AF-A0A1M4NBJ0-F1
#
_cell.length_a   1.000
_cell.length_b   1.000
_cell.length_c   1.000
_cell.angle_alpha   90.00
_cell.angle_beta   90.00
_cell.angle_gamma   90.00
#
_symmetry.space_group_name_H-M   'P 1'
#
loop_
_entity.id
_entity.type
_entity.pdbx_description
1 polymer ?
#
loop_
_entity_poly.entity_id
_entity_poly.type
_entity_poly.pdbx_seq_one_letter_code
_entity_poly.pdbx_strand_id
1 'polypeptide(L)'
;MKRLVKKFTKTNMSWKLVILISVGCGVITGMLMVPDFLKETSFQQPGRSFEFWIFMAMFIVLNCKKPLEAGLKTFVFFLISQPLIYLVQVPFSWMHWRILSYYPEWGIITLLTLPGGMIAWYTKKGNFLSILILSVANLILCSELPYMVNRMFVWFPHMLLTTLFIIGELLLFIFLIFKERKKRIITSAITLIMILFFMVYAFKFQDITTSSIGMPAKGTGPYTLLTESEVFDVAFDDNGKMTILYKPYKIKEDGSYTIQYQDSKGNKFQVHLTYGNGYCSVDP
;
A
#
# COMPACT_ATOMS: atom_id res chain seq x y z
N MET A 1 14.08 -0.06 24.85
CA MET A 1 14.06 -1.32 24.05
C MET A 1 13.74 -2.59 24.86
N LYS A 2 14.48 -2.96 25.92
CA LYS A 2 14.23 -4.22 26.69
C LYS A 2 12.77 -4.39 27.19
N ARG A 3 12.10 -3.32 27.64
CA ARG A 3 10.69 -3.35 28.08
C ARG A 3 9.70 -3.60 26.93
N LEU A 4 9.91 -2.99 25.77
CA LEU A 4 9.08 -3.17 24.56
C LEU A 4 9.18 -4.61 24.04
N VAL A 5 10.40 -5.13 23.91
CA VAL A 5 10.65 -6.53 23.51
C VAL A 5 9.95 -7.51 24.47
N LYS A 6 9.99 -7.25 25.78
CA LYS A 6 9.32 -8.08 26.79
C LYS A 6 7.79 -8.07 26.63
N LYS A 7 7.18 -6.90 26.37
CA LYS A 7 5.72 -6.81 26.12
C LYS A 7 5.32 -7.48 24.80
N PHE A 8 6.13 -7.35 23.77
CA PHE A 8 5.81 -7.87 22.43
C PHE A 8 5.92 -9.40 22.34
N THR A 9 6.77 -10.05 23.14
CA THR A 9 7.09 -11.50 23.00
C THR A 9 6.63 -12.38 24.16
N LYS A 10 5.97 -11.82 25.18
CA LYS A 10 5.48 -12.56 26.36
C LYS A 10 3.96 -12.58 26.50
N THR A 11 3.24 -12.31 25.41
CA THR A 11 1.79 -12.43 25.41
C THR A 11 1.44 -13.90 25.19
N ASN A 12 0.65 -14.49 26.09
CA ASN A 12 0.13 -15.84 25.83
C ASN A 12 -0.93 -15.75 24.73
N MET A 13 -0.57 -16.19 23.52
CA MET A 13 -1.43 -16.06 22.34
C MET A 13 -2.58 -17.06 22.36
N SER A 14 -3.51 -16.94 23.32
CA SER A 14 -4.66 -17.85 23.42
C SER A 14 -5.62 -17.71 22.22
N TRP A 15 -6.41 -18.74 21.93
CA TRP A 15 -7.44 -18.67 20.88
C TRP A 15 -8.45 -17.53 21.08
N LYS A 16 -8.87 -17.30 22.34
CA LYS A 16 -9.75 -16.18 22.69
C LYS A 16 -9.12 -14.84 22.31
N LEU A 17 -7.83 -14.67 22.59
CA LEU A 17 -7.11 -13.45 22.25
C LEU A 17 -6.98 -13.25 20.74
N VAL A 18 -6.66 -14.33 19.99
CA VAL A 18 -6.58 -14.28 18.53
C VAL A 18 -7.92 -13.80 17.96
N ILE A 19 -9.03 -14.44 18.34
CA ILE A 19 -10.37 -14.07 17.86
C ILE A 19 -10.70 -12.61 18.20
N LEU A 20 -10.44 -12.17 19.43
CA LEU A 20 -10.71 -10.80 19.86
C LEU A 20 -9.93 -9.78 19.02
N ILE A 21 -8.64 -10.03 18.80
CA ILE A 21 -7.78 -9.18 17.99
C ILE A 21 -8.23 -9.18 16.53
N SER A 22 -8.61 -10.34 15.97
CA SER A 22 -9.11 -10.45 14.59
C SER A 22 -10.36 -9.64 14.36
N VAL A 23 -11.34 -9.76 15.27
CA VAL A 23 -12.59 -8.99 15.21
C VAL A 23 -12.28 -7.51 15.36
N GLY A 24 -11.47 -7.13 16.35
CA GLY A 24 -11.07 -5.74 16.56
C GLY A 24 -10.38 -5.12 15.35
N CYS A 25 -9.38 -5.80 14.78
CA CYS A 25 -8.68 -5.36 13.58
C CYS A 25 -9.62 -5.27 12.37
N GLY A 26 -10.47 -6.28 12.15
CA GLY A 26 -11.41 -6.27 11.02
C GLY A 26 -12.41 -5.12 11.11
N VAL A 27 -12.99 -4.89 12.30
CA VAL A 27 -13.95 -3.80 12.52
C VAL A 27 -13.29 -2.44 12.42
N ILE A 28 -12.16 -2.23 13.12
CA ILE A 28 -11.49 -0.93 13.12
C ILE A 28 -11.03 -0.58 11.71
N THR A 29 -10.36 -1.50 11.00
CA THR A 29 -9.93 -1.24 9.62
C THR A 29 -11.12 -0.97 8.70
N GLY A 30 -12.18 -1.77 8.77
CA GLY A 30 -13.40 -1.53 7.99
C GLY A 30 -14.02 -0.16 8.27
N MET A 31 -14.09 0.26 9.53
CA MET A 31 -14.60 1.57 9.92
C MET A 31 -13.70 2.72 9.45
N LEU A 32 -12.37 2.56 9.46
CA LEU A 32 -11.45 3.59 8.97
C LEU A 32 -11.52 3.78 7.46
N MET A 33 -11.98 2.76 6.71
CA MET A 33 -12.16 2.84 5.26
C MET A 33 -13.41 3.59 4.82
N VAL A 34 -14.39 3.80 5.71
CA VAL A 34 -15.69 4.41 5.34
C VAL A 34 -15.61 5.93 5.14
N PRO A 35 -15.04 6.74 6.06
CA PRO A 35 -15.16 8.18 5.98
C PRO A 35 -14.34 8.80 4.84
N ASP A 36 -14.98 9.69 4.07
CA ASP A 36 -14.34 10.38 2.95
C ASP A 36 -13.16 11.25 3.37
N PHE A 37 -13.23 11.88 4.55
CA PHE A 37 -12.15 12.73 5.06
C PHE A 37 -10.87 11.95 5.43
N LEU A 38 -10.94 10.61 5.52
CA LEU A 38 -9.78 9.73 5.73
C LEU A 38 -9.22 9.18 4.42
N LYS A 39 -9.82 9.49 3.27
CA LYS A 39 -9.33 9.05 1.96
C LYS A 39 -7.89 9.48 1.73
N GLU A 40 -7.09 8.58 1.18
CA GLU A 40 -5.68 8.84 0.87
C GLU A 40 -4.83 9.23 2.09
N THR A 41 -5.27 8.91 3.31
CA THR A 41 -4.49 9.11 4.53
C THR A 41 -3.91 7.80 5.05
N SER A 42 -3.04 7.89 6.05
CA SER A 42 -2.49 6.72 6.77
C SER A 42 -3.55 5.83 7.40
N PHE A 43 -4.73 6.37 7.73
CA PHE A 43 -5.78 5.62 8.41
C PHE A 43 -6.46 4.58 7.51
N GLN A 44 -6.45 4.79 6.19
CA GLN A 44 -7.01 3.83 5.24
C GLN A 44 -5.99 2.80 4.74
N GLN A 45 -4.69 2.98 5.01
CA GLN A 45 -3.65 2.07 4.52
C GLN A 45 -3.79 0.62 5.02
N PRO A 46 -4.19 0.36 6.27
CA PRO A 46 -4.47 -1.01 6.70
C PRO A 46 -5.53 -1.73 5.85
N GLY A 47 -6.37 -1.02 5.11
CA GLY A 47 -7.34 -1.60 4.18
C GLY A 47 -6.84 -1.78 2.74
N ARG A 48 -5.65 -1.29 2.42
CA ARG A 48 -5.11 -1.19 1.04
C ARG A 48 -3.73 -1.83 0.87
N SER A 49 -2.96 -1.96 1.94
CA SER A 49 -1.57 -2.41 1.90
C SER A 49 -1.28 -3.43 3.01
N PHE A 50 -0.07 -4.01 2.98
CA PHE A 50 0.27 -5.19 3.77
C PHE A 50 0.93 -4.91 5.12
N GLU A 51 1.44 -3.70 5.37
CA GLU A 51 2.31 -3.39 6.51
C GLU A 51 1.63 -3.71 7.85
N PHE A 52 0.40 -3.27 8.05
CA PHE A 52 -0.33 -3.55 9.28
C PHE A 52 -0.57 -5.07 9.47
N TRP A 53 -0.83 -5.79 8.39
CA TRP A 53 -1.10 -7.22 8.42
C TRP A 53 0.14 -8.06 8.66
N ILE A 54 1.29 -7.65 8.11
CA ILE A 54 2.60 -8.26 8.38
C ILE A 54 2.94 -8.05 9.87
N PHE A 55 2.71 -6.85 10.40
CA PHE A 55 2.90 -6.55 11.81
C PHE A 55 2.10 -7.49 12.71
N MET A 56 0.80 -7.63 12.43
CA MET A 56 -0.09 -8.49 13.20
C MET A 56 0.28 -9.98 13.06
N ALA A 57 0.62 -10.44 11.87
CA ALA A 57 1.08 -11.81 11.62
C ALA A 57 2.34 -12.11 12.45
N MET A 58 3.34 -11.22 12.40
CA MET A 58 4.57 -11.37 13.17
C MET A 58 4.32 -11.32 14.68
N PHE A 59 3.43 -10.43 15.14
CA PHE A 59 3.01 -10.40 16.55
C PHE A 59 2.42 -11.73 17.01
N ILE A 60 1.51 -12.34 16.23
CA ILE A 60 0.94 -13.66 16.54
C ILE A 60 2.03 -14.73 16.55
N VAL A 61 2.81 -14.81 15.48
CA VAL A 61 3.84 -15.84 15.28
C VAL A 61 4.87 -15.83 16.40
N LEU A 62 5.38 -14.65 16.77
CA LEU A 62 6.42 -14.49 17.78
C LEU A 62 5.94 -14.91 19.18
N ASN A 63 4.64 -14.89 19.44
CA ASN A 63 4.02 -15.30 20.71
C ASN A 63 3.53 -16.76 20.73
N CYS A 64 3.60 -17.51 19.61
CA CYS A 64 3.20 -18.92 19.55
C CYS A 64 4.34 -19.87 19.94
N LYS A 65 4.01 -21.04 20.51
CA LYS A 65 5.01 -22.02 20.99
C LYS A 65 5.46 -23.00 19.92
N LYS A 66 4.60 -23.32 18.95
CA LYS A 66 4.88 -24.30 17.89
C LYS A 66 4.62 -23.72 16.49
N PRO A 67 5.31 -24.21 15.43
CA PRO A 67 5.06 -23.77 14.06
C PRO A 67 3.60 -23.94 13.62
N LEU A 68 3.02 -25.12 13.84
CA LEU A 68 1.63 -25.40 13.47
C LEU A 68 0.64 -24.49 14.19
N GLU A 69 0.88 -24.22 15.48
CA GLU A 69 0.08 -23.28 16.27
C GLU A 69 0.16 -21.86 15.71
N ALA A 70 1.37 -21.41 15.31
CA ALA A 70 1.56 -20.11 14.68
C ALA A 70 0.82 -20.01 13.35
N GLY A 71 0.97 -21.00 12.47
CA GLY A 71 0.25 -21.08 11.20
C GLY A 71 -1.26 -21.03 11.38
N LEU A 72 -1.81 -21.89 12.24
CA LEU A 72 -3.27 -21.95 12.47
C LEU A 72 -3.81 -20.64 13.07
N LYS A 73 -3.09 -20.00 13.99
CA LYS A 73 -3.54 -18.75 14.61
C LYS A 73 -3.44 -17.57 13.65
N THR A 74 -2.38 -17.49 12.85
CA THR A 74 -2.28 -16.48 11.80
C THR A 74 -3.37 -16.70 10.75
N PHE A 75 -3.58 -17.94 10.32
CA PHE A 75 -4.68 -18.30 9.39
C PHE A 75 -6.05 -17.88 9.91
N VAL A 76 -6.41 -18.29 11.13
CA VAL A 76 -7.68 -17.90 11.75
C VAL A 76 -7.77 -16.39 11.91
N PHE A 77 -6.64 -15.72 12.18
CA PHE A 77 -6.65 -14.27 12.29
C PHE A 77 -7.08 -13.58 11.01
N PHE A 78 -6.49 -13.95 9.86
CA PHE A 78 -6.89 -13.42 8.54
C PHE A 78 -8.27 -13.90 8.11
N LEU A 79 -8.61 -15.18 8.39
CA LEU A 79 -9.91 -15.75 8.05
C LEU A 79 -11.07 -14.97 8.68
N ILE A 80 -10.88 -14.43 9.88
CA ILE A 80 -11.87 -13.60 10.56
C ILE A 80 -11.73 -12.14 10.10
N SER A 81 -10.52 -11.56 10.16
CA SER A 81 -10.36 -10.12 9.96
C SER A 81 -10.67 -9.67 8.54
N GLN A 82 -10.20 -10.41 7.53
CA GLN A 82 -10.31 -10.01 6.13
C GLN A 82 -11.75 -9.88 5.63
N PRO A 83 -12.63 -10.90 5.76
CA PRO A 83 -14.01 -10.74 5.32
C PRO A 83 -14.76 -9.69 6.16
N LEU A 84 -14.43 -9.55 7.45
CA LEU A 84 -15.09 -8.60 8.34
C LEU A 84 -14.87 -7.14 7.93
N ILE A 85 -13.70 -6.80 7.38
CA ILE A 85 -13.41 -5.46 6.83
C ILE A 85 -14.43 -5.08 5.76
N TYR A 86 -14.74 -6.02 4.85
CA TYR A 86 -15.70 -5.79 3.78
C TYR A 86 -17.13 -5.75 4.31
N LEU A 87 -17.49 -6.65 5.23
CA LEU A 87 -18.83 -6.70 5.83
C LEU A 87 -19.18 -5.40 6.56
N VAL A 88 -18.22 -4.79 7.26
CA VAL A 88 -18.40 -3.50 7.93
C VAL A 88 -18.66 -2.36 6.94
N GLN A 89 -18.07 -2.45 5.74
CA GLN A 89 -18.25 -1.43 4.69
C GLN A 89 -19.55 -1.59 3.91
N VAL A 90 -20.16 -2.78 3.85
CA VAL A 90 -21.40 -3.05 3.08
C VAL A 90 -22.51 -2.00 3.30
N PRO A 91 -22.88 -1.60 4.54
CA PRO A 91 -23.95 -0.62 4.74
C PRO A 91 -23.58 0.81 4.35
N PHE A 92 -22.29 1.12 4.20
CA PHE A 92 -21.79 2.48 3.93
C PHE A 92 -21.19 2.64 2.53
N SER A 93 -20.93 1.54 1.82
CA SER A 93 -20.38 1.53 0.48
C SER A 93 -21.50 1.69 -0.55
N TRP A 94 -21.26 2.55 -1.54
CA TRP A 94 -22.12 2.67 -2.74
C TRP A 94 -22.20 1.35 -3.55
N MET A 95 -21.24 0.44 -3.37
CA MET A 95 -21.25 -0.90 -3.98
C MET A 95 -22.08 -1.93 -3.21
N HIS A 96 -22.50 -1.61 -1.97
CA HIS A 96 -23.15 -2.56 -1.06
C HIS A 96 -22.42 -3.91 -1.02
N TRP A 97 -23.14 -5.03 -1.21
CA TRP A 97 -22.58 -6.38 -1.25
C TRP A 97 -21.55 -6.61 -2.36
N ARG A 98 -21.55 -5.79 -3.43
CA ARG A 98 -20.58 -5.94 -4.52
C ARG A 98 -19.15 -5.65 -4.06
N ILE A 99 -18.95 -4.96 -2.93
CA ILE A 99 -17.60 -4.75 -2.38
C ILE A 99 -16.87 -6.07 -2.06
N LEU A 100 -17.62 -7.17 -1.85
CA LEU A 100 -17.04 -8.50 -1.65
C LEU A 100 -16.35 -9.05 -2.91
N SER A 101 -16.54 -8.45 -4.09
CA SER A 101 -15.83 -8.85 -5.30
C SER A 101 -14.31 -8.61 -5.22
N TYR A 102 -13.85 -7.77 -4.28
CA TYR A 102 -12.43 -7.54 -4.01
C TYR A 102 -11.81 -8.53 -3.01
N TYR A 103 -12.64 -9.34 -2.35
CA TYR A 103 -12.17 -10.32 -1.36
C TYR A 103 -11.37 -11.52 -1.93
N PRO A 104 -11.58 -12.02 -3.16
CA PRO A 104 -10.91 -13.25 -3.62
C PRO A 104 -9.37 -13.24 -3.49
N GLU A 105 -8.72 -12.11 -3.77
CA GLU A 105 -7.27 -11.95 -3.60
C GLU A 105 -6.86 -12.14 -2.13
N TRP A 106 -7.57 -11.48 -1.21
CA TRP A 106 -7.40 -11.67 0.23
C TRP A 106 -7.73 -13.08 0.71
N GLY A 107 -8.66 -13.77 0.04
CA GLY A 107 -8.95 -15.19 0.28
C GLY A 107 -7.72 -16.06 0.02
N ILE A 108 -7.02 -15.84 -1.10
CA ILE A 108 -5.77 -16.55 -1.42
C ILE A 108 -4.69 -16.23 -0.40
N ILE A 109 -4.49 -14.95 -0.08
CA ILE A 109 -3.52 -14.52 0.94
C ILE A 109 -3.82 -15.16 2.29
N THR A 110 -5.09 -15.19 2.69
CA THR A 110 -5.56 -15.86 3.92
C THR A 110 -5.13 -17.31 3.93
N LEU A 111 -5.36 -18.08 2.86
CA LEU A 111 -4.91 -19.48 2.77
C LEU A 111 -3.39 -19.61 2.89
N LEU A 112 -2.63 -18.72 2.23
CA LEU A 112 -1.16 -18.71 2.29
C LEU A 112 -0.61 -18.33 3.67
N THR A 113 -1.39 -17.68 4.52
CA THR A 113 -0.94 -17.35 5.88
C THR A 113 -0.78 -18.58 6.78
N LEU A 114 -1.41 -19.72 6.46
CA LEU A 114 -1.20 -20.98 7.18
C LEU A 114 0.25 -21.48 7.02
N PRO A 115 0.75 -21.82 5.81
CA PRO A 115 2.16 -22.18 5.62
C PRO A 115 3.09 -21.01 5.94
N GLY A 116 2.69 -19.77 5.60
CA GLY A 116 3.46 -18.57 5.92
C GLY A 116 3.72 -18.40 7.41
N GLY A 117 2.71 -18.57 8.27
CA GLY A 117 2.84 -18.49 9.72
C GLY A 117 3.70 -19.62 10.30
N MET A 118 3.60 -20.84 9.75
CA MET A 118 4.47 -21.96 10.14
C MET A 118 5.95 -21.67 9.83
N ILE A 119 6.23 -21.11 8.65
CA ILE A 119 7.60 -20.75 8.23
C ILE A 119 8.09 -19.57 9.07
N ALA A 120 7.29 -18.51 9.21
CA ALA A 120 7.62 -17.31 9.97
C ALA A 120 7.98 -17.62 11.43
N TRP A 121 7.43 -18.68 12.02
CA TRP A 121 7.78 -19.11 13.39
C TRP A 121 9.27 -19.40 13.57
N TYR A 122 9.96 -19.87 12.52
CA TYR A 122 11.40 -20.12 12.57
C TYR A 122 12.25 -18.85 12.68
N THR A 123 11.68 -17.66 12.51
CA THR A 123 12.35 -16.40 12.83
C THR A 123 12.75 -16.33 14.31
N LYS A 124 11.98 -16.96 15.21
CA LYS A 124 12.27 -17.00 16.65
C LYS A 124 13.62 -17.62 17.01
N LYS A 125 14.19 -18.45 16.12
CA LYS A 125 15.50 -19.06 16.34
C LYS A 125 16.64 -18.04 16.30
N GLY A 126 16.45 -16.87 15.69
CA GLY A 126 17.46 -15.81 15.60
C GLY A 126 18.78 -16.27 14.94
N ASN A 127 18.71 -17.28 14.06
CA ASN A 127 19.87 -17.81 13.32
C ASN A 127 19.87 -17.26 11.87
N PHE A 128 20.78 -17.74 11.02
CA PHE A 128 20.84 -17.26 9.63
C PHE A 128 19.59 -17.58 8.81
N LEU A 129 18.92 -18.70 9.07
CA LEU A 129 17.62 -19.00 8.46
C LEU A 129 16.57 -17.96 8.86
N SER A 130 16.59 -17.49 10.11
CA SER A 130 15.72 -16.39 10.56
C SER A 130 15.96 -15.09 9.78
N ILE A 131 17.20 -14.83 9.33
CA ILE A 131 17.51 -13.67 8.47
C ILE A 131 16.81 -13.83 7.13
N LEU A 132 16.96 -14.99 6.48
CA LEU A 132 16.33 -15.27 5.19
C LEU A 132 14.80 -15.12 5.27
N ILE A 133 14.17 -15.70 6.30
CA ILE A 133 12.71 -15.64 6.46
C ILE A 133 12.25 -14.21 6.72
N LEU A 134 12.94 -13.46 7.58
CA LEU A 134 12.59 -12.05 7.84
C LEU A 134 12.81 -11.18 6.59
N SER A 135 13.84 -11.46 5.79
CA SER A 135 14.12 -10.74 4.54
C SER A 135 12.95 -10.81 3.56
N VAL A 136 12.16 -11.89 3.54
CA VAL A 136 10.95 -11.97 2.70
C VAL A 136 9.88 -10.99 3.16
N ALA A 137 9.62 -10.90 4.48
CA ALA A 137 8.68 -9.91 5.02
C ALA A 137 9.18 -8.47 4.80
N ASN A 138 10.48 -8.23 5.03
CA ASN A 138 11.09 -6.94 4.79
C ASN A 138 11.04 -6.54 3.31
N LEU A 139 11.16 -7.49 2.38
CA LEU A 139 11.05 -7.22 0.95
C LEU A 139 9.69 -6.60 0.60
N ILE A 140 8.59 -7.16 1.12
CA ILE A 140 7.24 -6.62 0.93
C ILE A 140 7.12 -5.23 1.56
N LEU A 141 7.58 -5.06 2.81
CA LEU A 141 7.57 -3.75 3.47
C LEU A 141 8.40 -2.69 2.71
N CYS A 142 9.55 -3.09 2.15
CA CYS A 142 10.41 -2.20 1.38
C CYS A 142 9.83 -1.87 0.00
N SER A 143 9.00 -2.73 -0.60
CA SER A 143 8.36 -2.43 -1.89
C SER A 143 7.23 -1.40 -1.76
N GLU A 144 6.55 -1.34 -0.62
CA GLU A 144 5.51 -0.34 -0.33
C GLU A 144 6.09 1.05 0.01
N LEU A 145 7.29 1.08 0.59
CA LEU A 145 7.87 2.29 1.15
C LEU A 145 8.04 3.44 0.14
N PRO A 146 8.48 3.24 -1.12
CA PRO A 146 8.61 4.35 -2.08
C PRO A 146 7.29 5.04 -2.37
N TYR A 147 6.19 4.28 -2.50
CA TYR A 147 4.86 4.85 -2.71
C TYR A 147 4.44 5.71 -1.51
N MET A 148 4.58 5.20 -0.29
CA MET A 148 4.22 5.93 0.93
C MET A 148 5.07 7.19 1.13
N VAL A 149 6.38 7.11 0.86
CA VAL A 149 7.30 8.25 0.94
C VAL A 149 6.96 9.30 -0.11
N ASN A 150 6.71 8.90 -1.36
CA ASN A 150 6.32 9.83 -2.42
C ASN A 150 5.01 10.55 -2.05
N ARG A 151 3.97 9.81 -1.67
CA ARG A 151 2.66 10.38 -1.27
C ARG A 151 2.79 11.30 -0.06
N MET A 152 3.68 10.98 0.87
CA MET A 152 3.97 11.83 2.03
C MET A 152 4.58 13.18 1.66
N PHE A 153 5.46 13.22 0.65
CA PHE A 153 6.03 14.49 0.19
C PHE A 153 5.08 15.29 -0.68
N VAL A 154 4.28 14.64 -1.54
CA VAL A 154 3.32 15.33 -2.40
C VAL A 154 2.14 15.90 -1.60
N TRP A 155 1.61 15.12 -0.65
CA TRP A 155 0.40 15.45 0.11
C TRP A 155 0.67 15.53 1.61
N PHE A 156 1.73 16.21 2.03
CA PHE A 156 2.08 16.28 3.44
C PHE A 156 0.92 16.85 4.29
N PRO A 157 0.55 16.24 5.44
CA PRO A 157 1.20 15.13 6.14
C PRO A 157 0.58 13.74 5.87
N HIS A 158 -0.18 13.57 4.78
CA HIS A 158 -0.79 12.29 4.44
C HIS A 158 0.30 11.22 4.30
N MET A 159 0.02 9.98 4.68
CA MET A 159 0.99 8.87 4.71
C MET A 159 2.17 8.99 5.70
N LEU A 160 2.38 10.11 6.40
CA LEU A 160 3.48 10.24 7.37
C LEU A 160 3.46 9.13 8.43
N LEU A 161 2.28 8.84 8.99
CA LEU A 161 2.15 7.83 10.04
C LEU A 161 2.47 6.43 9.50
N THR A 162 2.02 6.10 8.29
CA THR A 162 2.29 4.80 7.64
C THR A 162 3.76 4.65 7.28
N THR A 163 4.38 5.69 6.73
CA THR A 163 5.82 5.71 6.41
C THR A 163 6.66 5.47 7.67
N LEU A 164 6.36 6.20 8.76
CA LEU A 164 7.04 6.00 10.04
C LEU A 164 6.74 4.62 10.64
N PHE A 165 5.53 4.10 10.44
CA PHE A 165 5.15 2.77 10.90
C PHE A 165 5.97 1.68 10.21
N ILE A 166 6.11 1.71 8.87
CA ILE A 166 6.92 0.76 8.11
C ILE A 166 8.39 0.81 8.55
N ILE A 167 8.98 2.00 8.65
CA ILE A 167 10.37 2.17 9.11
C ILE A 167 10.52 1.62 10.54
N GLY A 168 9.57 1.94 11.41
CA GLY A 168 9.53 1.46 12.79
C GLY A 168 9.41 -0.06 12.88
N GLU A 169 8.58 -0.67 12.04
CA GLU A 169 8.35 -2.11 11.96
C GLU A 169 9.62 -2.87 11.52
N LEU A 170 10.28 -2.40 10.46
CA LEU A 170 11.54 -2.96 9.98
C LEU A 170 12.59 -2.98 11.09
N LEU A 171 12.76 -1.87 11.80
CA LEU A 171 13.68 -1.77 12.93
C LEU A 171 13.24 -2.68 14.08
N LEU A 172 11.95 -2.65 14.43
CA LEU A 172 11.40 -3.44 15.51
C LEU A 172 11.70 -4.93 15.33
N PHE A 173 11.42 -5.49 14.15
CA PHE A 173 11.67 -6.91 13.87
C PHE A 173 13.14 -7.28 13.97
N ILE A 174 14.05 -6.46 13.42
CA ILE A 174 15.50 -6.70 13.50
C ILE A 174 15.95 -6.76 14.97
N PHE A 175 15.55 -5.78 15.77
CA PHE A 175 15.96 -5.70 17.17
C PHE A 175 15.30 -6.74 18.07
N LEU A 176 14.09 -7.17 17.73
CA LEU A 176 13.32 -8.14 18.49
C LEU A 176 13.81 -9.57 18.23
N ILE A 177 14.09 -9.91 16.98
CA ILE A 177 14.47 -11.27 16.57
C ILE A 177 15.95 -11.54 16.85
N PHE A 178 16.83 -10.60 16.51
CA PHE A 178 18.27 -10.81 16.62
C PHE A 178 18.82 -10.19 17.90
N LYS A 179 19.47 -10.99 18.76
CA LYS A 179 20.14 -10.50 19.97
C LYS A 179 21.60 -10.15 19.71
N GLU A 180 22.26 -10.91 18.85
CA GLU A 180 23.67 -10.72 18.50
C GLU A 180 23.87 -9.51 17.59
N ARG A 181 24.88 -8.68 17.91
CA ARG A 181 25.21 -7.48 17.14
C ARG A 181 25.54 -7.79 15.67
N LYS A 182 26.29 -8.87 15.41
CA LYS A 182 26.68 -9.28 14.05
C LYS A 182 25.45 -9.53 13.17
N LYS A 183 24.48 -10.31 13.66
CA LYS A 183 23.25 -10.62 12.92
C LYS A 183 22.39 -9.37 12.69
N ARG A 184 22.27 -8.49 13.68
CA ARG A 184 21.58 -7.19 13.51
C ARG A 184 22.20 -6.35 12.40
N ILE A 185 23.53 -6.24 12.37
CA ILE A 185 24.23 -5.47 11.34
C ILE A 185 23.97 -6.08 9.96
N ILE A 186 24.11 -7.41 9.82
CA ILE A 186 23.86 -8.10 8.55
C ILE A 186 22.42 -7.87 8.07
N THR A 187 21.42 -8.11 8.92
CA THR A 187 20.02 -7.91 8.53
C THR A 187 19.69 -6.45 8.24
N SER A 188 20.27 -5.50 8.98
CA SER A 188 20.10 -4.06 8.72
C SER A 188 20.71 -3.66 7.38
N ALA A 189 21.90 -4.18 7.05
CA ALA A 189 22.55 -3.93 5.77
C ALA A 189 21.72 -4.49 4.60
N ILE A 190 21.22 -5.72 4.72
CA ILE A 190 20.32 -6.33 3.72
C ILE A 190 19.07 -5.47 3.55
N THR A 191 18.44 -5.05 4.65
CA THR A 191 17.22 -4.23 4.61
C THR A 191 17.49 -2.87 3.99
N LEU A 192 18.62 -2.23 4.30
CA LEU A 192 19.02 -0.96 3.70
C LEU A 192 19.24 -1.09 2.19
N ILE A 193 19.89 -2.16 1.74
CA ILE A 193 20.08 -2.46 0.32
C ILE A 193 18.71 -2.63 -0.37
N MET A 194 17.76 -3.33 0.26
CA MET A 194 16.40 -3.48 -0.28
C MET A 194 15.68 -2.13 -0.40
N ILE A 195 15.75 -1.28 0.63
CA ILE A 195 15.18 0.07 0.58
C ILE A 195 15.78 0.87 -0.58
N LEU A 196 17.12 0.91 -0.67
CA LEU A 196 17.80 1.65 -1.74
C LEU A 196 17.43 1.11 -3.13
N PHE A 197 17.35 -0.21 -3.28
CA PHE A 197 16.93 -0.85 -4.52
C PHE A 197 15.51 -0.42 -4.92
N PHE A 198 14.53 -0.52 -4.02
CA PHE A 198 13.14 -0.16 -4.33
C PHE A 198 12.96 1.34 -4.53
N MET A 199 13.69 2.18 -3.81
CA MET A 199 13.68 3.63 -4.03
C MET A 199 14.22 3.96 -5.42
N VAL A 200 15.38 3.43 -5.81
CA VAL A 200 15.96 3.65 -7.16
C VAL A 200 15.07 3.07 -8.25
N TYR A 201 14.49 1.88 -8.01
CA TYR A 201 13.55 1.27 -8.94
C TYR A 201 12.32 2.17 -9.14
N ALA A 202 11.71 2.64 -8.06
CA ALA A 202 10.59 3.56 -8.13
C ALA A 202 10.95 4.85 -8.90
N PHE A 203 12.12 5.46 -8.63
CA PHE A 203 12.58 6.63 -9.37
C PHE A 203 12.77 6.36 -10.88
N LYS A 204 13.36 5.22 -11.26
CA LYS A 204 13.61 4.89 -12.67
C LYS A 204 12.36 4.49 -13.45
N PHE A 205 11.38 3.91 -12.78
CA PHE A 205 10.16 3.40 -13.41
C PHE A 205 8.95 4.33 -13.23
N GLN A 206 9.02 5.36 -12.38
CA GLN A 206 8.00 6.41 -12.29
C GLN A 206 7.87 7.23 -13.58
N ASP A 207 8.95 7.35 -14.37
CA ASP A 207 8.93 7.99 -15.70
C ASP A 207 8.04 7.26 -16.73
N ILE A 208 7.55 6.05 -16.43
CA ILE A 208 6.74 5.22 -17.36
C ILE A 208 5.24 5.26 -17.03
N THR A 209 4.85 5.83 -15.89
CA THR A 209 3.44 5.95 -15.49
C THR A 209 2.91 7.37 -15.70
N THR A 210 2.90 7.80 -16.96
CA THR A 210 1.86 8.71 -17.44
C THR A 210 0.51 8.02 -17.23
N SER A 211 -0.32 8.60 -16.37
CA SER A 211 -1.71 8.23 -16.17
C SER A 211 -2.42 8.13 -17.51
N SER A 212 -2.75 6.91 -17.92
CA SER A 212 -3.56 6.68 -19.10
C SER A 212 -5.02 6.68 -18.69
N ILE A 213 -5.74 7.72 -19.09
CA ILE A 213 -7.19 7.77 -18.97
C ILE A 213 -7.77 7.00 -20.15
N GLY A 214 -8.43 5.89 -19.86
CA GLY A 214 -9.24 5.18 -20.85
C GLY A 214 -10.55 5.92 -21.07
N MET A 215 -10.70 6.54 -22.24
CA MET A 215 -11.98 7.11 -22.70
C MET A 215 -12.68 6.12 -23.66
N PRO A 216 -14.02 6.16 -23.76
CA PRO A 216 -14.76 5.30 -24.67
C PRO A 216 -14.47 5.64 -26.14
N ALA A 217 -14.17 4.62 -26.94
CA ALA A 217 -13.78 4.75 -28.35
C ALA A 217 -14.92 5.24 -29.27
N LYS A 218 -14.68 6.33 -30.03
CA LYS A 218 -14.71 6.42 -31.51
C LYS A 218 -14.83 7.87 -32.02
N GLY A 219 -13.88 8.28 -32.86
CA GLY A 219 -14.02 9.41 -33.78
C GLY A 219 -12.69 10.13 -34.02
N THR A 220 -11.91 9.68 -34.99
CA THR A 220 -10.68 10.37 -35.44
C THR A 220 -11.03 11.72 -36.07
N GLY A 221 -10.58 12.80 -35.43
CA GLY A 221 -10.62 14.17 -35.95
C GLY A 221 -9.77 15.09 -35.07
N PRO A 222 -9.21 16.19 -35.61
CA PRO A 222 -8.36 17.09 -34.84
C PRO A 222 -9.16 17.77 -33.72
N TYR A 223 -8.68 17.67 -32.49
CA TYR A 223 -9.28 18.31 -31.31
C TYR A 223 -8.72 19.72 -31.15
N THR A 224 -9.58 20.70 -30.87
CA THR A 224 -9.16 22.09 -30.64
C THR A 224 -9.14 22.38 -29.15
N LEU A 225 -7.98 22.79 -28.63
CA LEU A 225 -7.81 23.19 -27.23
C LEU A 225 -8.56 24.51 -27.00
N LEU A 226 -9.44 24.57 -26.01
CA LEU A 226 -10.23 25.75 -25.66
C LEU A 226 -9.80 26.31 -24.31
N THR A 227 -8.54 26.72 -24.17
CA THR A 227 -8.15 27.71 -23.15
C THR A 227 -6.84 28.38 -23.53
N GLU A 228 -6.84 29.70 -23.49
CA GLU A 228 -5.68 30.56 -23.68
C GLU A 228 -4.65 30.31 -22.56
N SER A 229 -3.38 30.30 -22.95
CA SER A 229 -2.16 30.00 -22.17
C SER A 229 -1.89 28.52 -21.82
N GLU A 230 -1.04 27.94 -22.67
CA GLU A 230 -0.18 26.75 -22.49
C GLU A 230 -0.65 25.46 -23.17
N VAL A 231 0.05 25.18 -24.29
CA VAL A 231 -0.23 24.10 -25.24
C VAL A 231 0.33 22.80 -24.68
N PHE A 232 -0.56 21.87 -24.35
CA PHE A 232 -0.21 20.46 -24.20
C PHE A 232 -0.46 19.79 -25.55
N ASP A 233 0.55 19.08 -26.09
CA ASP A 233 0.31 18.19 -27.21
C ASP A 233 -0.39 16.94 -26.68
N VAL A 234 -1.56 16.66 -27.20
CA VAL A 234 -2.36 15.49 -26.82
C VAL A 234 -2.47 14.59 -28.04
N ALA A 235 -1.96 13.37 -27.95
CA ALA A 235 -2.23 12.33 -28.95
C ALA A 235 -3.29 11.37 -28.45
N PHE A 236 -4.15 10.96 -29.36
CA PHE A 236 -5.09 9.88 -29.14
C PHE A 236 -4.62 8.67 -29.92
N ASP A 237 -4.58 7.50 -29.28
CA ASP A 237 -4.36 6.25 -30.02
C ASP A 237 -5.63 5.79 -30.74
N ASP A 238 -5.50 4.78 -31.60
CA ASP A 238 -6.60 4.21 -32.38
C ASP A 238 -7.72 3.59 -31.52
N ASN A 239 -7.50 3.44 -30.21
CA ASN A 239 -8.47 2.95 -29.23
C ASN A 239 -9.15 4.07 -28.44
N GLY A 240 -8.89 5.35 -28.76
CA GLY A 240 -9.45 6.50 -28.05
C GLY A 240 -8.73 6.81 -26.73
N LYS A 241 -7.56 6.22 -26.49
CA LYS A 241 -6.75 6.49 -25.31
C LYS A 241 -6.04 7.83 -25.49
N MET A 242 -6.30 8.76 -24.58
CA MET A 242 -5.60 10.04 -24.54
C MET A 242 -4.22 9.86 -23.93
N THR A 243 -3.19 10.31 -24.65
CA THR A 243 -1.80 10.38 -24.20
C THR A 243 -1.36 11.82 -24.27
N ILE A 244 -1.03 12.41 -23.12
CA ILE A 244 -0.39 13.73 -23.09
C ILE A 244 1.05 13.53 -23.57
N LEU A 245 1.36 14.00 -24.77
CA LEU A 245 2.67 13.92 -25.39
C LEU A 245 3.52 15.08 -24.89
N TYR A 246 4.59 14.74 -24.17
CA TYR A 246 5.70 15.61 -23.77
C TYR A 246 5.43 16.70 -22.73
N LYS A 247 6.53 17.04 -22.05
CA LYS A 247 6.62 18.00 -20.95
C LYS A 247 5.96 19.32 -21.36
N PRO A 248 5.13 19.92 -20.48
CA PRO A 248 4.62 21.25 -20.70
C PRO A 248 5.78 22.21 -20.96
N TYR A 249 5.81 22.82 -22.15
CA TYR A 249 6.91 23.72 -22.53
C TYR A 249 6.95 24.98 -21.65
N LYS A 250 5.89 25.25 -20.85
CA LYS A 250 5.75 26.50 -20.11
C LYS A 250 4.95 26.48 -18.79
N ILE A 251 4.64 25.35 -18.13
CA ILE A 251 4.03 25.47 -16.78
C ILE A 251 5.04 26.15 -15.83
N LYS A 252 4.80 27.42 -15.54
CA LYS A 252 5.71 28.28 -14.79
C LYS A 252 5.54 28.16 -13.29
N GLU A 253 4.41 27.64 -12.83
CA GLU A 253 4.04 27.61 -11.41
C GLU A 253 3.38 26.28 -11.05
N ASP A 254 3.60 25.80 -9.83
CA ASP A 254 2.89 24.63 -9.31
C ASP A 254 1.43 25.03 -9.05
N GLY A 255 0.46 24.20 -9.46
CA GLY A 255 -0.96 24.55 -9.36
C GLY A 255 -1.92 23.51 -9.95
N SER A 256 -3.21 23.77 -9.76
CA SER A 256 -4.30 22.99 -10.38
C SER A 256 -4.81 23.72 -11.62
N TYR A 257 -4.91 22.98 -12.72
CA TYR A 257 -5.32 23.45 -14.04
C TYR A 257 -6.57 22.69 -14.47
N THR A 258 -7.49 23.38 -15.13
CA THR A 258 -8.65 22.73 -15.76
C THR A 258 -8.47 22.83 -17.26
N ILE A 259 -8.30 21.70 -17.93
CA ILE A 259 -8.25 21.65 -19.38
C ILE A 259 -9.65 21.41 -19.90
N GLN A 260 -10.10 22.28 -20.80
CA GLN A 260 -11.32 22.04 -21.57
C GLN A 260 -10.95 21.63 -22.99
N TYR A 261 -11.54 20.53 -23.45
CA TYR A 261 -11.44 20.13 -24.86
C TYR A 261 -12.82 19.85 -25.44
N GLN A 262 -12.92 20.04 -26.75
CA GLN A 262 -14.15 19.80 -27.50
C GLN A 262 -13.90 18.72 -28.55
N ASP A 263 -14.75 17.69 -28.59
CA ASP A 263 -14.67 16.66 -29.63
C ASP A 263 -15.19 17.18 -30.98
N SER A 264 -14.98 16.38 -32.03
CA SER A 264 -15.45 16.67 -33.39
C SER A 264 -16.98 16.74 -33.53
N LYS A 265 -17.73 16.34 -32.50
CA LYS A 265 -19.20 16.42 -32.43
C LYS A 265 -19.68 17.61 -31.60
N GLY A 266 -18.76 18.43 -31.09
CA GLY A 266 -19.07 19.60 -30.29
C GLY A 266 -19.27 19.34 -28.79
N ASN A 267 -19.08 18.10 -28.32
CA ASN A 267 -19.18 17.78 -26.90
C ASN A 267 -17.97 18.33 -26.16
N LYS A 268 -18.23 19.00 -25.03
CA LYS A 268 -17.19 19.58 -24.17
C LYS A 268 -16.87 18.63 -23.03
N PHE A 269 -15.59 18.47 -22.77
CA PHE A 269 -15.07 17.68 -21.68
C PHE A 269 -14.11 18.54 -20.86
N GLN A 270 -14.08 18.27 -19.56
CA GLN A 270 -13.16 18.93 -18.63
C GLN A 270 -12.30 17.87 -17.97
N VAL A 271 -11.02 18.17 -17.84
CA VAL A 271 -10.07 17.31 -17.14
C VAL A 271 -9.34 18.20 -16.15
N HIS A 272 -9.29 17.75 -14.89
CA HIS A 272 -8.56 18.45 -13.85
C HIS A 272 -7.15 17.89 -13.77
N LEU A 273 -6.17 18.78 -13.96
CA LEU A 273 -4.76 18.50 -13.80
C LEU A 273 -4.24 19.15 -12.53
N THR A 274 -3.38 18.48 -11.80
CA THR A 274 -2.57 19.11 -10.75
C THR A 274 -1.11 18.89 -11.07
N TYR A 275 -0.36 19.98 -11.22
CA TYR A 275 1.07 19.98 -11.50
C TYR A 275 1.85 20.54 -10.30
N GLY A 276 2.85 19.80 -9.83
CA GLY A 276 3.66 20.22 -8.69
C GLY A 276 5.01 19.51 -8.64
N ASN A 277 6.11 20.23 -8.41
CA ASN A 277 7.48 19.68 -8.32
C ASN A 277 7.89 18.81 -9.52
N GLY A 278 7.43 19.13 -10.73
CA GLY A 278 7.72 18.36 -11.94
C GLY A 278 6.85 17.12 -12.15
N TYR A 279 5.85 16.90 -11.30
CA TYR A 279 4.86 15.82 -11.40
C TYR A 279 3.53 16.36 -11.92
N CYS A 280 2.81 15.54 -12.69
CA CYS A 280 1.47 15.82 -13.17
C CYS A 280 0.52 14.68 -12.75
N SER A 281 -0.62 15.03 -12.17
CA SER A 281 -1.71 14.10 -11.86
C SER A 281 -2.98 14.55 -12.58
N VAL A 282 -3.76 13.58 -13.06
CA VAL A 282 -4.95 13.82 -13.89
C VAL A 282 -6.14 13.15 -13.23
N ASP A 283 -7.13 13.94 -12.84
CA ASP A 283 -8.41 13.46 -12.34
C ASP A 283 -9.47 13.60 -13.46
N PRO A 284 -10.24 12.52 -13.75
CA PRO A 284 -11.30 12.52 -14.76
C PRO A 284 -12.54 13.34 -14.37
#